data_AF-A0A081RET8-F1
#
_entry.id   AF-A0A081RET8-F1
#
_cell.length_a   1.000
_cell.length_b   1.000
_cell.length_c   1.000
_cell.angle_alpha   90.00
_cell.angle_beta   90.00
_cell.angle_gamma   90.00
#
_symmetry.space_group_name_H-M   'P 1'
#
loop_
_entity.id
_entity.type
_entity.pdbx_description
1 polymer ?
#
loop_
_entity_poly.entity_id
_entity_poly.type
_entity_poly.pdbx_seq_one_letter_code
_entity_poly.pdbx_strand_id
1 'polypeptide(L)' 'MIDTITYGLTKDLPSGPIYRPADPMPHELFVSDDDDGPLTRGRMIGGVISLVLLAATGAYLFLAL' A
#
# COMPACT_ATOMS: atom_id res chain seq x y z
N MET A 1 15.59 -2.59 -22.76
CA MET A 1 14.16 -2.57 -23.15
C MET A 1 13.69 -4.00 -23.17
N ILE A 2 12.75 -4.39 -22.29
CA ILE A 2 12.18 -5.75 -22.27
C ILE A 2 11.07 -5.79 -23.32
N ASP A 3 11.14 -6.78 -24.22
CA ASP A 3 10.08 -7.03 -25.20
C ASP A 3 8.90 -7.71 -24.51
N THR A 4 7.88 -6.90 -24.21
CA THR A 4 6.66 -7.33 -23.51
C THR A 4 5.79 -8.28 -24.34
N ILE A 5 5.91 -8.25 -25.68
CA ILE A 5 5.16 -9.12 -26.58
C ILE A 5 5.69 -10.54 -26.49
N THR A 6 7.00 -10.72 -26.71
CA THR A 6 7.64 -12.04 -26.60
C THR A 6 7.55 -12.59 -25.17
N TYR A 7 7.65 -11.72 -24.16
CA TYR A 7 7.45 -12.12 -22.75
C TYR A 7 6.04 -12.65 -22.50
N GLY A 8 4.99 -11.95 -22.94
CA GLY A 8 3.60 -12.38 -22.77
C GLY A 8 3.30 -13.72 -23.45
N LEU A 9 3.97 -13.99 -24.57
CA LEU A 9 3.81 -15.24 -25.33
C LEU A 9 4.57 -16.43 -24.74
N THR A 10 5.67 -16.18 -24.01
CA THR A 10 6.62 -17.24 -23.64
C THR A 10 6.74 -17.51 -22.14
N LYS A 11 6.22 -16.63 -21.27
CA LYS A 11 6.36 -16.74 -19.80
C LYS A 11 5.81 -18.04 -19.21
N ASP A 12 4.80 -18.65 -19.84
CA ASP A 12 4.13 -19.86 -19.34
C ASP A 12 4.72 -21.16 -19.94
N LEU A 13 5.74 -21.05 -20.81
CA LEU A 13 6.45 -22.22 -21.33
C LEU A 13 7.43 -22.78 -20.29
N PRO A 14 7.72 -24.10 -20.31
CA PRO A 14 8.68 -24.72 -19.38
C PRO A 14 10.10 -24.13 -19.46
N SER A 15 10.46 -23.56 -20.61
CA SER A 15 11.71 -22.84 -20.87
C SER A 15 11.51 -21.32 -21.00
N GLY A 16 10.37 -20.81 -20.52
CA GLY A 16 10.03 -19.39 -20.55
C GLY A 16 11.00 -18.56 -19.70
N PRO A 17 11.10 -17.24 -19.98
CA PRO A 17 11.94 -16.36 -19.18
C PRO A 17 11.47 -16.32 -17.72
N ILE A 18 12.38 -16.62 -16.79
CA ILE A 18 12.10 -16.57 -15.35
C ILE A 18 11.99 -15.10 -14.93
N TYR A 19 10.76 -14.64 -14.67
CA TYR A 19 10.53 -13.37 -14.01
C TYR A 19 10.87 -13.52 -12.53
N ARG A 20 11.98 -12.92 -12.10
CA ARG A 20 12.22 -12.68 -10.68
C ARG A 20 11.68 -11.28 -10.39
N PRO A 21 10.58 -11.14 -9.64
CA PRO A 21 10.16 -9.83 -9.16
C PRO A 21 11.37 -9.19 -8.47
N ALA A 22 11.67 -7.94 -8.81
CA ALA A 22 12.66 -7.20 -8.04
C ALA A 22 12.19 -7.18 -6.58
N ASP A 23 13.10 -7.40 -5.63
CA ASP A 23 12.77 -7.19 -4.23
C ASP A 23 12.24 -5.74 -4.10
N PRO A 24 11.03 -5.56 -3.53
CA PRO A 24 10.36 -4.26 -3.55
C PRO A 24 11.27 -3.24 -2.88
N MET A 25 11.52 -2.14 -3.58
CA MET A 25 12.39 -1.09 -3.04
C MET A 25 11.68 -0.41 -1.86
N PRO A 26 12.40 0.11 -0.84
CA PRO A 26 11.76 0.64 0.37
C PRO A 26 10.75 1.77 0.16
N HIS A 27 10.81 2.45 -0.99
CA HIS A 27 9.85 3.51 -1.37
C HIS A 27 8.57 2.96 -2.02
N GLU A 28 8.55 1.69 -2.44
CA GLU A 28 7.36 0.99 -2.95
C GLU A 28 6.55 0.35 -1.81
N LEU A 29 7.12 0.19 -0.61
CA LEU A 29 6.41 -0.29 0.58
C LEU A 29 5.33 0.69 1.06
N PHE A 30 5.45 1.96 0.68
CA PHE A 30 4.51 3.03 1.00
C PHE A 30 3.85 3.59 -0.26
N VAL A 31 3.66 2.75 -1.30
CA VAL A 31 2.70 3.08 -2.36
C VAL A 31 1.40 3.46 -1.67
N SER A 32 0.92 4.64 -2.05
CA SER A 32 -0.18 5.37 -1.45
C SER A 32 -1.33 4.47 -1.01
N ASP A 33 -1.84 4.71 0.20
CA ASP A 33 -3.12 4.22 0.71
C ASP A 33 -4.31 4.82 -0.07
N ASP A 34 -4.11 5.11 -1.37
CA ASP A 34 -5.16 5.21 -2.40
C ASP A 34 -5.67 3.80 -2.70
N ASP A 35 -5.96 3.06 -1.64
CA ASP A 35 -6.78 1.87 -1.68
C ASP A 35 -8.18 2.38 -2.04
N ASP A 36 -8.43 2.58 -3.35
CA ASP A 36 -9.75 2.77 -3.98
C ASP A 36 -10.64 1.53 -3.77
N GLY A 37 -10.17 0.55 -2.99
CA GLY A 37 -10.93 -0.56 -2.47
C GLY A 37 -12.12 -0.10 -1.62
N PRO A 38 -13.19 -0.91 -1.58
CA PRO A 38 -14.40 -0.58 -0.84
C PRO A 38 -14.08 -0.36 0.64
N LEU A 39 -14.65 0.70 1.20
CA LEU A 39 -14.46 1.09 2.59
C LEU A 39 -14.83 -0.05 3.55
N THR A 40 -13.81 -0.74 4.09
CA THR A 40 -14.03 -1.86 5.00
C THR A 40 -14.40 -1.35 6.39
N ARG A 41 -15.18 -2.14 7.15
CA ARG A 41 -15.53 -1.81 8.54
C ARG A 41 -14.29 -1.58 9.41
N GLY A 42 -13.21 -2.34 9.16
CA GLY A 42 -11.93 -2.17 9.84
C GLY A 42 -11.30 -0.80 9.59
N ARG A 43 -11.29 -0.35 8.32
CA ARG A 43 -10.77 0.97 7.94
C ARG A 43 -11.57 2.12 8.58
N MET A 44 -12.89 1.98 8.63
CA MET A 44 -13.77 2.95 9.32
C MET A 44 -13.45 3.06 10.81
N ILE A 45 -13.36 1.92 11.50
CA ILE A 45 -13.08 1.90 12.94
C ILE A 45 -11.69 2.47 13.23
N GLY A 46 -10.68 2.07 12.44
CA GLY A 46 -9.33 2.62 12.55
C GLY A 46 -9.28 4.13 12.36
N GLY A 47 -10.00 4.66 11.36
CA GLY A 47 -10.10 6.09 11.10
C GLY A 47 -10.79 6.86 12.22
N VAL A 48 -11.85 6.31 12.83
CA VAL A 48 -12.51 6.96 13.96
C VAL A 48 -11.59 6.99 15.18
N ILE A 49 -10.88 5.90 15.48
CA ILE A 49 -9.95 5.83 16.62
C ILE A 49 -8.80 6.82 16.43
N SER A 50 -8.22 6.91 15.23
CA SER A 50 -7.11 7.84 14.96
C SER A 50 -7.55 9.30 15.13
N LEU A 51 -8.76 9.64 14.69
CA LEU A 51 -9.32 10.99 14.85
C LEU A 51 -9.56 11.34 16.32
N VAL A 52 -10.12 10.41 17.10
CA VAL A 52 -10.32 10.59 18.55
C VAL A 52 -8.99 10.80 19.27
N LEU A 53 -7.98 9.99 18.96
CA LEU A 53 -6.64 10.14 19.55
C LEU A 53 -6.00 11.48 19.21
N LEU A 54 -6.14 11.93 17.96
CA LEU A 54 -5.64 13.24 17.53
C LEU A 54 -6.31 14.37 18.31
N ALA A 55 -7.64 14.35 18.41
CA ALA A 55 -8.40 15.37 19.15
C ALA A 55 -8.06 15.37 20.65
N ALA A 56 -7.95 14.18 21.26
CA ALA A 56 -7.57 14.03 22.67
C ALA A 56 -6.15 14.56 22.93
N THR A 57 -5.21 14.27 22.02
CA THR A 57 -3.84 14.78 22.12
C THR A 57 -3.81 16.30 22.00
N GLY A 58 -4.55 16.87 21.06
CA GLY A 58 -4.66 18.33 20.91
C GLY A 58 -5.27 19.01 22.12
N ALA A 59 -6.35 18.43 22.68
CA ALA A 59 -6.99 18.94 23.89
C ALA A 59 -6.06 18.86 25.11
N TYR A 60 -5.32 17.75 25.25
CA TYR A 60 -4.33 17.59 26.30
C TYR A 60 -3.24 18.67 26.21
N LEU A 61 -2.67 18.89 25.02
CA LEU A 61 -1.65 19.93 24.82
C LEU A 61 -2.20 21.33 25.08
N PHE A 62 -3.45 21.61 24.72
CA PHE A 62 -4.09 22.90 24.99
C PHE A 62 -4.29 23.15 26.49
N LEU A 63 -4.67 22.12 27.26
CA LEU A 63 -4.86 22.24 28.71
C LEU A 63 -3.53 22.22 29.50
N ALA A 64 -2.50 21.59 28.94
CA ALA A 64 -1.18 21.49 29.56
C ALA A 64 -0.32 22.75 29.38
N LEU A 65 -0.68 23.63 28.43
CA LEU A 65 -0.02 24.91 28.16
C LEU A 65 -0.59 26.01 29.08
#